data_AF-A0A937CHX7-F1
#
_entry.id   AF-A0A937CHX7-F1
#
_cell.length_a   1.000
_cell.length_b   1.000
_cell.length_c   1.000
_cell.angle_alpha   90.00
_cell.angle_beta   90.00
_cell.angle_gamma   90.00
#
_symmetry.space_group_name_H-M   'P 1'
#
loop_
_entity.id
_entity.type
_entity.pdbx_description
1 polymer ?
#
loop_
_entity_poly.entity_id
_entity_poly.type
_entity_poly.pdbx_seq_one_letter_code
_entity_poly.pdbx_strand_id
1 'polypeptide(L)'
;MPNGRGILKFHNSLKGFTLVEMSVVLVIIGLLILAVVGASALLKGAKANRMIEDVQHFTDMAEDFEKIYGAPPGDITNFDTFFPGETNGNGDSSISATGNEDLLFWHHLQAASIFTAAKFDGTSRYEPGKGVPVAPFRNSGYKVRKDSTLGLYFEIAGFSTSPNAESNGVLTPDQAANIDQRVDDSDPNKGRVRGSGTGCVLSGKYNIANDNDVCILKILGRAQSKTETPGTLATCSSPTGVEGEVQVDSTTGNQCPDGYEGKVLRVCQANGSWEIEKRCEIIRCYGGNTYQETRNLTCPSAYTGTYKEICTQGAVWETQNPSTFPCSAKAGDSCSSARSLPCPIGYTGSISQTCTNGVYDTPVTSSCVPITCSESGTPRNIGYISTTVKTCSGSFTSGEYTSVCTIDQRSGKQWKAITNTCQASSPCSTPGATQTLSCPDGEAGAMLQTCPSSGANWVTTSNTCIAKKCGGETIGSYRLVEGDVSSGGECPSGHSGTVLEICQEDGTWARDYSNCTP
;
A
#
# COMPACT_ATOMS: atom_id res chain seq x y z
N MET A 1 20.99 96.94 5.92
CA MET A 1 19.77 96.50 5.18
C MET A 1 20.19 95.41 4.19
N PRO A 2 19.30 94.44 3.90
CA PRO A 2 19.54 93.00 4.13
C PRO A 2 19.89 92.20 2.87
N ASN A 3 20.27 90.92 3.03
CA ASN A 3 19.60 89.76 2.39
C ASN A 3 20.34 88.44 2.68
N GLY A 4 20.04 87.83 3.83
CA GLY A 4 20.40 86.44 4.12
C GLY A 4 19.32 85.48 3.60
N ARG A 5 19.64 84.72 2.55
CA ARG A 5 18.81 83.59 2.06
C ARG A 5 18.98 82.40 3.01
N GLY A 6 17.94 82.05 3.74
CA GLY A 6 17.87 80.80 4.50
C GLY A 6 17.68 79.60 3.57
N ILE A 7 18.66 78.69 3.57
CA ILE A 7 18.55 77.36 2.96
C ILE A 7 17.90 76.44 3.99
N LEU A 8 16.67 76.00 3.74
CA LEU A 8 16.00 74.97 4.54
C LEU A 8 16.66 73.61 4.25
N LYS A 9 17.40 73.07 5.22
CA LYS A 9 17.88 71.68 5.21
C LYS A 9 16.75 70.75 5.67
N PHE A 10 16.24 69.92 4.78
CA PHE A 10 15.43 68.75 5.15
C PHE A 10 16.36 67.64 5.66
N HIS A 11 16.31 67.34 6.96
CA HIS A 11 16.90 66.11 7.49
C HIS A 11 15.91 64.97 7.24
N ASN A 12 16.20 64.14 6.23
CA ASN A 12 15.49 62.89 6.05
C ASN A 12 16.05 61.88 7.07
N SER A 13 15.35 61.68 8.18
CA SER A 13 15.65 60.59 9.12
C SER A 13 15.26 59.26 8.48
N LEU A 14 16.19 58.64 7.76
CA LEU A 14 16.06 57.24 7.35
C LEU A 14 16.03 56.40 8.63
N LYS A 15 14.85 55.91 9.01
CA LYS A 15 14.69 54.94 10.10
C LYS A 15 15.38 53.65 9.66
N GLY A 16 16.55 53.36 10.24
CA GLY A 16 17.24 52.08 10.05
C GLY A 16 16.47 50.96 10.74
N PHE A 17 16.36 49.80 10.07
CA PHE A 17 15.75 48.59 10.63
C PHE A 17 16.50 48.13 11.87
N THR A 18 15.77 47.63 12.87
CA THR A 18 16.38 47.12 14.09
C THR A 18 17.02 45.74 13.86
N LEU A 19 18.08 45.43 14.61
CA LEU A 19 18.78 44.15 14.53
C LEU A 19 17.85 42.96 14.85
N VAL A 20 16.88 43.18 15.74
CA VAL A 20 15.86 42.19 16.11
C VAL A 20 14.87 41.93 14.97
N GLU A 21 14.40 42.98 14.29
CA GLU A 21 13.49 42.81 13.15
C GLU A 21 14.12 41.98 12.04
N MET A 22 15.39 42.23 11.72
CA MET A 22 16.09 41.45 10.70
C MET A 22 16.38 40.00 11.15
N SER A 23 16.59 39.77 12.45
CA SER A 23 16.80 38.41 12.97
C SER A 23 15.58 37.49 12.81
N VAL A 24 14.38 38.01 13.07
CA VAL A 24 13.13 37.24 12.89
C VAL A 24 12.87 36.98 11.40
N VAL A 25 13.14 37.96 10.54
CA VAL A 25 13.01 37.81 9.08
C VAL A 25 13.95 36.72 8.55
N LEU A 26 15.21 36.68 8.98
CA LEU A 26 16.15 35.63 8.56
C LEU A 26 15.76 34.23 9.05
N VAL A 27 15.21 34.12 10.27
CA VAL A 27 14.68 32.85 10.80
C VAL A 27 13.49 32.38 9.96
N ILE A 28 12.54 33.27 9.65
CA ILE A 28 11.39 32.93 8.81
C ILE A 28 11.84 32.49 7.42
N ILE A 29 12.76 33.22 6.78
CA ILE A 29 13.32 32.84 5.47
C ILE A 29 14.02 31.47 5.55
N GLY A 30 14.80 31.21 6.60
CA GLY A 30 15.46 29.92 6.82
C GLY A 30 14.46 28.76 6.97
N LEU A 31 13.40 28.95 7.76
CA LEU A 31 12.33 27.95 7.93
C LEU A 31 11.58 27.69 6.62
N LEU A 32 11.30 28.74 5.83
CA LEU A 32 10.64 28.60 4.54
C LEU A 32 11.50 27.83 3.53
N ILE A 33 12.81 28.10 3.47
CA ILE A 33 13.73 27.36 2.59
C ILE A 33 13.77 25.88 2.97
N LEU A 34 13.91 25.57 4.27
CA LEU A 34 13.93 24.19 4.75
C LEU A 34 12.62 23.44 4.46
N ALA A 35 11.46 24.10 4.65
CA ALA A 35 10.16 23.52 4.35
C ALA A 35 9.99 23.19 2.86
N VAL A 36 10.39 24.10 1.96
CA VAL A 36 10.27 23.91 0.51
C VAL A 36 11.19 22.80 0.01
N VAL A 37 12.44 22.76 0.49
CA VAL A 37 13.40 21.71 0.12
C VAL A 37 12.88 20.33 0.55
N GLY A 38 12.41 20.21 1.79
CA GLY A 38 11.82 18.95 2.29
C GLY A 38 10.57 18.52 1.52
N ALA A 39 9.64 19.45 1.24
CA ALA A 39 8.44 19.16 0.47
C ALA A 39 8.76 18.67 -0.95
N SER A 40 9.78 19.25 -1.59
CA SER A 40 10.19 18.86 -2.95
C SER A 40 10.74 17.44 -3.01
N ALA A 41 11.47 16.98 -1.99
CA ALA A 41 12.00 15.62 -1.92
C ALA A 41 10.89 14.58 -1.74
N LEU A 42 9.90 14.87 -0.88
CA LEU A 42 8.73 14.01 -0.68
C LEU A 42 7.90 13.87 -1.96
N LEU A 43 7.66 14.99 -2.66
CA LEU A 43 6.94 14.98 -3.94
C LEU A 43 7.68 14.18 -5.03
N LYS A 44 9.01 14.26 -5.10
CA LYS A 44 9.81 13.44 -6.02
C LYS A 44 9.66 11.94 -5.73
N GLY A 45 9.72 11.56 -4.45
CA GLY A 45 9.51 10.16 -4.04
C GLY A 45 8.09 9.65 -4.34
N ALA A 46 7.06 10.46 -4.09
CA ALA A 46 5.68 10.10 -4.39
C ALA A 46 5.43 9.90 -5.89
N LYS A 47 6.01 10.76 -6.75
CA LYS A 47 5.93 10.61 -8.22
C LYS A 47 6.62 9.34 -8.71
N ALA A 48 7.79 9.03 -8.15
CA ALA A 48 8.52 7.80 -8.47
C ALA A 48 7.71 6.55 -8.10
N ASN A 49 7.14 6.50 -6.89
CA ASN A 49 6.33 5.37 -6.45
C ASN A 49 5.07 5.20 -7.32
N ARG A 50 4.34 6.29 -7.57
CA ARG A 50 3.16 6.26 -8.45
C ARG A 50 3.50 5.72 -9.84
N MET A 51 4.65 6.11 -10.39
CA MET A 51 5.08 5.65 -11.70
C MET A 51 5.35 4.14 -11.72
N ILE A 52 5.97 3.60 -10.67
CA ILE A 52 6.22 2.16 -10.52
C ILE A 52 4.89 1.40 -10.41
N GLU A 53 3.97 1.90 -9.59
CA GLU A 53 2.62 1.35 -9.43
C GLU A 53 1.83 1.37 -10.75
N ASP A 54 1.85 2.49 -11.48
CA ASP A 54 1.20 2.63 -12.79
C ASP A 54 1.71 1.55 -13.78
N VAL A 55 3.03 1.36 -13.86
CA VAL A 55 3.63 0.36 -14.77
C VAL A 55 3.26 -1.07 -14.38
N GLN A 56 3.25 -1.40 -13.09
CA GLN A 56 2.82 -2.72 -12.63
C GLN A 56 1.36 -2.98 -13.02
N HIS A 57 0.49 -2.01 -12.74
CA HIS A 57 -0.92 -2.09 -13.07
C HIS A 57 -1.16 -2.24 -14.59
N PHE A 58 -0.41 -1.53 -15.43
CA PHE A 58 -0.50 -1.69 -16.88
C PHE A 58 -0.02 -3.06 -17.36
N THR A 59 0.98 -3.62 -16.69
CA THR A 59 1.46 -4.97 -16.99
C THR A 59 0.39 -6.00 -16.66
N ASP A 60 -0.20 -5.92 -15.47
CA ASP A 60 -1.24 -6.86 -15.02
C ASP A 60 -2.46 -6.84 -15.95
N MET A 61 -2.91 -5.64 -16.36
CA MET A 61 -3.99 -5.49 -17.33
C MET A 61 -3.67 -6.10 -18.70
N ALA A 62 -2.42 -5.95 -19.17
CA ALA A 62 -1.99 -6.55 -20.43
C ALA A 62 -2.00 -8.08 -20.35
N GLU A 63 -1.58 -8.65 -19.22
CA GLU A 63 -1.60 -10.08 -18.99
C GLU A 63 -3.01 -10.64 -18.89
N ASP A 64 -3.91 -9.93 -18.20
CA ASP A 64 -5.31 -10.35 -18.12
C ASP A 64 -6.00 -10.29 -19.48
N PHE A 65 -5.69 -9.28 -20.30
CA PHE A 65 -6.11 -9.25 -21.69
C PHE A 65 -5.59 -10.46 -22.47
N GLU A 66 -4.30 -10.77 -22.36
CA GLU A 66 -3.68 -11.89 -23.07
C GLU A 66 -4.27 -13.25 -22.62
N LYS A 67 -4.59 -13.42 -21.33
CA LYS A 67 -5.27 -14.63 -20.82
C LYS A 67 -6.68 -14.81 -21.38
N ILE A 68 -7.42 -13.71 -21.55
CA ILE A 68 -8.81 -13.75 -22.01
C ILE A 68 -8.88 -13.93 -23.54
N TYR A 69 -8.04 -13.21 -24.29
CA TYR A 69 -8.14 -13.11 -25.74
C TYR A 69 -7.05 -13.90 -26.50
N GLY A 70 -6.06 -14.46 -25.80
CA GLY A 70 -5.01 -15.30 -26.39
C GLY A 70 -3.93 -14.54 -27.17
N ALA A 71 -3.94 -13.20 -27.14
CA ALA A 71 -2.95 -12.34 -27.77
C ALA A 71 -2.80 -11.02 -26.99
N PRO A 72 -1.64 -10.35 -27.05
CA PRO A 72 -1.45 -9.07 -26.38
C PRO A 72 -2.40 -7.97 -26.89
N PRO A 73 -2.71 -6.95 -26.06
CA PRO A 73 -3.44 -5.79 -26.54
C PRO A 73 -2.65 -5.08 -27.65
N GLY A 74 -3.35 -4.46 -28.59
CA GLY A 74 -2.73 -3.81 -29.76
C GLY A 74 -2.26 -4.75 -30.87
N ASP A 75 -1.91 -6.01 -30.57
CA ASP A 75 -1.35 -6.98 -31.53
C ASP A 75 -2.36 -8.06 -32.00
N ILE A 76 -3.54 -8.13 -31.37
CA ILE A 76 -4.57 -9.10 -31.72
C ILE A 76 -5.17 -8.88 -33.13
N THR A 77 -5.16 -9.93 -33.97
CA THR A 77 -5.55 -9.86 -35.39
C THR A 77 -7.06 -9.84 -35.66
N ASN A 78 -7.87 -10.21 -34.68
CA ASN A 78 -9.32 -10.42 -34.82
C ASN A 78 -10.12 -9.71 -33.72
N PHE A 79 -9.64 -8.56 -33.23
CA PHE A 79 -10.30 -7.81 -32.17
C PHE A 79 -11.71 -7.35 -32.57
N ASP A 80 -11.89 -6.96 -33.83
CA ASP A 80 -13.17 -6.60 -34.43
C ASP A 80 -14.25 -7.70 -34.33
N THR A 81 -13.82 -8.96 -34.26
CA THR A 81 -14.74 -10.11 -34.10
C THR A 81 -15.35 -10.19 -32.70
N PHE A 82 -14.63 -9.68 -31.69
CA PHE A 82 -15.12 -9.57 -30.32
C PHE A 82 -15.84 -8.23 -30.09
N PHE A 83 -15.32 -7.16 -30.71
CA PHE A 83 -15.80 -5.79 -30.56
C PHE A 83 -16.01 -5.14 -31.96
N PRO A 84 -17.24 -5.22 -32.52
CA PRO A 84 -17.49 -4.74 -33.87
C PRO A 84 -17.19 -3.24 -34.05
N GLY A 85 -16.39 -2.91 -35.06
CA GLY A 85 -15.99 -1.53 -35.38
C GLY A 85 -14.63 -1.12 -34.82
N GLU A 86 -14.00 -1.98 -34.04
CA GLU A 86 -12.64 -1.78 -33.53
C GLU A 86 -11.57 -2.12 -34.58
N THR A 87 -10.37 -1.55 -34.41
CA THR A 87 -9.23 -1.78 -35.31
C THR A 87 -8.41 -2.98 -34.83
N ASN A 88 -7.92 -3.82 -35.76
CA ASN A 88 -7.10 -4.97 -35.42
C ASN A 88 -5.60 -4.63 -35.42
N GLY A 89 -4.85 -5.38 -34.61
CA GLY A 89 -3.38 -5.46 -34.70
C GLY A 89 -2.91 -6.36 -35.84
N ASN A 90 -1.60 -6.53 -35.98
CA ASN A 90 -1.00 -7.29 -37.07
C ASN A 90 -0.64 -8.75 -36.72
N GLY A 91 -0.57 -9.12 -35.43
CA GLY A 91 -0.28 -10.47 -34.95
C GLY A 91 1.20 -10.86 -35.01
N ASP A 92 2.13 -9.92 -35.05
CA ASP A 92 3.57 -10.16 -35.17
C ASP A 92 4.27 -10.38 -33.83
N SER A 93 3.50 -10.49 -32.74
CA SER A 93 3.99 -10.67 -31.36
C SER A 93 4.81 -9.48 -30.82
N SER A 94 4.75 -8.35 -31.51
CA SER A 94 5.39 -7.10 -31.11
C SER A 94 4.32 -6.00 -30.97
N ILE A 95 4.62 -5.02 -30.12
CA ILE A 95 3.78 -3.82 -29.98
C ILE A 95 4.65 -2.68 -30.43
N SER A 96 4.37 -2.18 -31.64
CA SER A 96 5.19 -1.18 -32.28
C SER A 96 4.42 0.10 -32.61
N ALA A 97 5.15 1.19 -32.85
CA ALA A 97 4.54 2.40 -33.40
C ALA A 97 4.14 2.23 -34.87
N THR A 98 4.75 1.28 -35.57
CA THR A 98 4.44 0.98 -36.96
C THR A 98 3.10 0.26 -36.98
N GLY A 99 2.06 0.92 -37.49
CA GLY A 99 0.69 0.39 -37.42
C GLY A 99 -0.13 0.87 -36.21
N ASN A 100 0.41 1.77 -35.39
CA ASN A 100 -0.26 2.35 -34.20
C ASN A 100 -0.65 1.33 -33.13
N GLU A 101 -0.02 0.17 -33.08
CA GLU A 101 -0.31 -0.89 -32.10
C GLU A 101 -0.04 -0.43 -30.67
N ASP A 102 0.96 0.44 -30.49
CA ASP A 102 1.24 1.08 -29.20
C ASP A 102 0.12 2.02 -28.72
N LEU A 103 -0.73 2.54 -29.61
CA LEU A 103 -1.93 3.31 -29.27
C LEU A 103 -3.16 2.41 -29.17
N LEU A 104 -3.27 1.43 -30.07
CA LEU A 104 -4.31 0.42 -30.05
C LEU A 104 -4.23 -0.43 -28.78
N PHE A 105 -3.04 -0.61 -28.20
CA PHE A 105 -2.86 -1.29 -26.92
C PHE A 105 -3.77 -0.70 -25.84
N TRP A 106 -3.72 0.62 -25.65
CA TRP A 106 -4.55 1.30 -24.66
C TRP A 106 -6.03 1.29 -25.04
N HIS A 107 -6.32 1.40 -26.33
CA HIS A 107 -7.68 1.36 -26.85
C HIS A 107 -8.34 -0.02 -26.65
N HIS A 108 -7.64 -1.11 -26.94
CA HIS A 108 -8.12 -2.48 -26.77
C HIS A 108 -8.38 -2.80 -25.30
N LEU A 109 -7.46 -2.40 -24.41
CA LEU A 109 -7.67 -2.55 -22.96
C LEU A 109 -8.93 -1.82 -22.50
N GLN A 110 -9.20 -0.65 -23.05
CA GLN A 110 -10.40 0.12 -22.73
C GLN A 110 -11.67 -0.50 -23.34
N ALA A 111 -11.65 -0.88 -24.61
CA ALA A 111 -12.78 -1.51 -25.29
C ALA A 111 -13.19 -2.82 -24.62
N ALA A 112 -12.21 -3.59 -24.14
CA ALA A 112 -12.42 -4.79 -23.33
C ALA A 112 -12.85 -4.51 -21.88
N SER A 113 -13.03 -3.25 -21.48
CA SER A 113 -13.37 -2.83 -20.11
C SER A 113 -12.38 -3.28 -19.03
N ILE A 114 -11.15 -3.61 -19.41
CA ILE A 114 -10.05 -3.92 -18.47
C ILE A 114 -9.46 -2.61 -17.94
N PHE A 115 -9.30 -1.61 -18.81
CA PHE A 115 -8.91 -0.25 -18.44
C PHE A 115 -10.12 0.68 -18.43
N THR A 116 -10.57 1.10 -17.24
CA THR A 116 -11.77 1.94 -17.09
C THR A 116 -11.48 3.39 -16.68
N ALA A 117 -10.25 3.70 -16.29
CA ALA A 117 -9.89 5.00 -15.73
C ALA A 117 -9.82 6.15 -16.76
N ALA A 118 -9.73 5.85 -18.05
CA ALA A 118 -9.61 6.84 -19.12
C ALA A 118 -10.11 6.26 -20.45
N LYS A 119 -10.33 7.15 -21.43
CA LYS A 119 -10.69 6.77 -22.79
C LYS A 119 -9.56 7.14 -23.76
N PHE A 120 -9.17 6.18 -24.58
CA PHE A 120 -8.13 6.30 -25.58
C PHE A 120 -8.70 6.12 -26.98
N ASP A 121 -8.18 6.86 -27.95
CA ASP A 121 -8.71 6.91 -29.32
C ASP A 121 -7.93 6.05 -30.34
N GLY A 122 -6.87 5.35 -29.89
CA GLY A 122 -6.04 4.51 -30.74
C GLY A 122 -5.23 5.27 -31.82
N THR A 123 -5.24 6.61 -31.82
CA THR A 123 -4.70 7.42 -32.94
C THR A 123 -3.88 8.63 -32.51
N SER A 124 -4.17 9.25 -31.35
CA SER A 124 -3.52 10.49 -30.90
C SER A 124 -2.16 10.26 -30.22
N ARG A 125 -1.12 9.98 -31.02
CA ARG A 125 0.26 9.69 -30.54
C ARG A 125 0.88 10.72 -29.59
N TYR A 126 0.60 12.01 -29.78
CA TYR A 126 1.29 13.11 -29.10
C TYR A 126 0.46 13.80 -28.02
N GLU A 127 -0.67 13.19 -27.61
CA GLU A 127 -1.61 13.77 -26.65
C GLU A 127 -1.81 12.84 -25.45
N PRO A 128 -0.98 12.97 -24.39
CA PRO A 128 -1.21 12.27 -23.13
C PRO A 128 -2.60 12.59 -22.57
N GLY A 129 -3.30 11.55 -22.11
CA GLY A 129 -4.69 11.61 -21.66
C GLY A 129 -5.72 11.33 -22.75
N LYS A 130 -5.30 11.20 -24.02
CA LYS A 130 -6.16 10.88 -25.15
C LYS A 130 -5.67 9.73 -26.01
N GLY A 131 -4.36 9.65 -26.31
CA GLY A 131 -3.80 8.47 -27.00
C GLY A 131 -3.04 7.51 -26.08
N VAL A 132 -2.52 8.03 -24.97
CA VAL A 132 -1.78 7.26 -23.96
C VAL A 132 -2.10 7.77 -22.55
N PRO A 133 -1.93 6.96 -21.48
CA PRO A 133 -2.10 7.43 -20.12
C PRO A 133 -1.10 8.52 -19.73
N VAL A 134 -1.52 9.45 -18.87
CA VAL A 134 -0.68 10.56 -18.37
C VAL A 134 0.25 10.06 -17.27
N ALA A 135 1.53 10.42 -17.36
CA ALA A 135 2.54 10.10 -16.35
C ALA A 135 2.69 11.25 -15.32
N PRO A 136 3.24 10.99 -14.12
CA PRO A 136 3.30 11.97 -13.01
C PRO A 136 4.26 13.15 -13.23
N PHE A 137 4.96 13.20 -14.37
CA PHE A 137 5.87 14.27 -14.75
C PHE A 137 5.20 15.23 -15.75
N ARG A 138 5.73 16.46 -15.83
CA ARG A 138 5.11 17.51 -16.65
C ARG A 138 5.13 17.11 -18.13
N ASN A 139 3.98 17.19 -18.80
CA ASN A 139 3.84 16.89 -20.24
C ASN A 139 4.39 15.50 -20.63
N SER A 140 4.18 14.52 -19.75
CA SER A 140 4.67 13.16 -19.91
C SER A 140 3.53 12.16 -19.96
N GLY A 141 3.79 11.00 -20.52
CA GLY A 141 2.86 9.88 -20.64
C GLY A 141 3.60 8.56 -20.79
N TYR A 142 2.84 7.47 -20.78
CA TYR A 142 3.38 6.12 -20.87
C TYR A 142 3.30 5.61 -22.31
N LYS A 143 4.46 5.46 -22.95
CA LYS A 143 4.54 4.73 -24.22
C LYS A 143 4.72 3.26 -23.92
N VAL A 144 4.08 2.40 -24.68
CA VAL A 144 4.20 0.95 -24.54
C VAL A 144 4.90 0.39 -25.76
N ARG A 145 5.77 -0.59 -25.55
CA ARG A 145 6.41 -1.35 -26.62
C ARG A 145 6.60 -2.78 -26.18
N LYS A 146 6.57 -3.69 -27.14
CA LYS A 146 6.96 -5.08 -26.95
C LYS A 146 7.88 -5.46 -28.09
N ASP A 147 9.08 -5.91 -27.75
CA ASP A 147 10.03 -6.44 -28.71
C ASP A 147 10.63 -7.77 -28.19
N SER A 148 11.32 -8.49 -29.08
CA SER A 148 11.90 -9.79 -28.77
C SER A 148 13.07 -9.75 -27.78
N THR A 149 13.64 -8.56 -27.51
CA THR A 149 14.82 -8.38 -26.66
C THR A 149 14.43 -8.00 -25.24
N LEU A 150 13.46 -7.11 -25.07
CA LEU A 150 13.04 -6.58 -23.77
C LEU A 150 11.70 -7.15 -23.28
N GLY A 151 10.92 -7.79 -24.15
CA GLY A 151 9.54 -8.15 -23.83
C GLY A 151 8.67 -6.89 -23.75
N LEU A 152 7.57 -6.95 -23.00
CA LEU A 152 6.70 -5.80 -22.77
C LEU A 152 7.38 -4.80 -21.82
N TYR A 153 7.55 -3.57 -22.27
CA TYR A 153 8.08 -2.49 -21.46
C TYR A 153 7.32 -1.17 -21.68
N PHE A 154 7.37 -0.34 -20.64
CA PHE A 154 6.74 0.96 -20.61
C PHE A 154 7.81 2.04 -20.53
N GLU A 155 7.68 3.04 -21.37
CA GLU A 155 8.61 4.15 -21.46
C GLU A 155 7.94 5.44 -20.96
N ILE A 156 8.55 6.05 -19.95
CA ILE A 156 8.14 7.35 -19.44
C ILE A 156 8.91 8.42 -20.22
N ALA A 157 8.18 9.11 -21.10
CA ALA A 157 8.73 10.12 -21.98
C ALA A 157 7.83 11.34 -22.09
N GLY A 158 8.45 12.44 -22.47
CA GLY A 158 7.75 13.66 -22.85
C GLY A 158 7.21 13.57 -24.27
N PHE A 159 6.09 14.25 -24.50
CA PHE A 159 5.46 14.33 -25.82
C PHE A 159 5.67 15.73 -26.41
N SER A 160 6.02 15.78 -27.69
CA SER A 160 6.16 17.02 -28.45
C SER A 160 5.17 17.01 -29.60
N THR A 161 4.62 18.17 -29.93
CA THR A 161 3.75 18.37 -31.09
C THR A 161 4.51 18.37 -32.42
N SER A 162 5.85 18.28 -32.37
CA SER A 162 6.68 18.17 -33.57
C SER A 162 6.76 16.70 -34.04
N PRO A 163 6.40 16.40 -35.31
CA PRO A 163 6.34 15.03 -35.84
C PRO A 163 7.69 14.30 -35.90
N ASN A 164 8.80 15.00 -35.64
CA ASN A 164 10.17 14.44 -35.67
C ASN A 164 10.81 14.35 -34.28
N ALA A 165 10.08 14.65 -33.21
CA ALA A 165 10.60 14.51 -31.86
C ALA A 165 10.37 13.08 -31.38
N GLU A 166 11.44 12.28 -31.38
CA GLU A 166 11.53 11.10 -30.54
C GLU A 166 11.22 11.48 -29.07
N SER A 167 10.89 10.47 -28.27
CA SER A 167 10.67 10.59 -26.83
C SER A 167 11.56 11.65 -26.18
N ASN A 168 10.94 12.65 -25.55
CA ASN A 168 11.70 13.71 -24.87
C ASN A 168 12.07 13.26 -23.46
N GLY A 169 13.27 13.66 -23.02
CA GLY A 169 13.64 13.56 -21.61
C GLY A 169 12.66 14.31 -20.73
N VAL A 170 12.26 13.68 -19.63
CA VAL A 170 11.34 14.24 -18.62
C VAL A 170 11.90 14.15 -17.20
N LEU A 171 13.06 13.53 -17.06
CA LEU A 171 13.77 13.31 -15.82
C LEU A 171 15.19 13.83 -15.94
N THR A 172 15.75 14.34 -14.85
CA THR A 172 17.19 14.50 -14.75
C THR A 172 17.87 13.14 -14.55
N PRO A 173 19.14 12.98 -14.95
CA PRO A 173 19.97 11.81 -14.64
C PRO A 173 19.99 11.43 -13.17
N ASP A 174 20.04 12.41 -12.25
CA ASP A 174 19.95 12.15 -10.81
C ASP A 174 18.58 11.56 -10.42
N GLN A 175 17.48 12.10 -10.95
CA GLN A 175 16.15 11.54 -10.69
C GLN A 175 16.01 10.13 -11.25
N ALA A 176 16.51 9.89 -12.47
CA ALA A 176 16.48 8.59 -13.11
C ALA A 176 17.29 7.55 -12.31
N ALA A 177 18.50 7.91 -11.87
CA ALA A 177 19.35 7.05 -11.05
C ALA A 177 18.72 6.70 -9.69
N ASN A 178 18.07 7.67 -9.04
CA ASN A 178 17.35 7.45 -7.77
C ASN A 178 16.12 6.56 -7.94
N ILE A 179 15.41 6.66 -9.07
CA ILE A 179 14.28 5.79 -9.39
C ILE A 179 14.77 4.36 -9.64
N ASP A 180 15.78 4.21 -10.49
CA ASP A 180 16.42 2.94 -10.83
C ASP A 180 16.93 2.23 -9.56
N GLN A 181 17.67 2.91 -8.69
CA GLN A 181 18.14 2.34 -7.41
C GLN A 181 17.01 1.85 -6.48
N ARG A 182 15.81 2.44 -6.55
CA ARG A 182 14.65 2.00 -5.74
C ARG A 182 14.00 0.74 -6.30
N VAL A 183 14.20 0.47 -7.58
CA VAL A 183 13.56 -0.62 -8.30
C VAL A 183 14.53 -1.81 -8.48
N ASP A 184 15.81 -1.53 -8.71
CA ASP A 184 16.91 -2.49 -8.87
C ASP A 184 18.30 -1.92 -8.51
N ASP A 185 19.18 -1.58 -9.47
CA ASP A 185 20.64 -1.52 -9.23
C ASP A 185 21.36 -0.24 -9.70
N SER A 186 20.63 0.75 -10.20
CA SER A 186 21.17 2.03 -10.69
C SER A 186 22.09 1.88 -11.91
N ASP A 187 22.09 0.73 -12.61
CA ASP A 187 22.74 0.57 -13.92
C ASP A 187 21.75 0.90 -15.05
N PRO A 188 21.90 2.05 -15.75
CA PRO A 188 20.95 2.47 -16.76
C PRO A 188 20.81 1.53 -17.96
N ASN A 189 21.71 0.57 -18.14
CA ASN A 189 21.72 -0.29 -19.34
C ASN A 189 21.10 -1.68 -19.11
N LYS A 190 20.90 -2.06 -17.85
CA LYS A 190 20.52 -3.42 -17.45
C LYS A 190 19.38 -3.37 -16.44
N GLY A 191 18.93 -4.54 -15.99
CA GLY A 191 17.83 -4.61 -15.05
C GLY A 191 16.47 -4.29 -15.65
N ARG A 192 15.51 -4.11 -14.74
CA ARG A 192 14.11 -3.79 -14.95
C ARG A 192 13.92 -2.31 -15.28
N VAL A 193 14.77 -1.42 -14.76
CA VAL A 193 14.75 0.01 -15.09
C VAL A 193 15.96 0.35 -15.93
N ARG A 194 15.73 1.00 -17.07
CA ARG A 194 16.81 1.40 -17.97
C ARG A 194 16.69 2.86 -18.34
N GLY A 195 17.78 3.59 -18.12
CA GLY A 195 17.94 4.99 -18.51
C GLY A 195 18.31 5.13 -19.98
N SER A 196 17.62 6.01 -20.68
CA SER A 196 17.90 6.34 -22.08
C SER A 196 17.75 7.85 -22.31
N GLY A 197 18.40 8.38 -23.36
CA GLY A 197 18.31 9.78 -23.74
C GLY A 197 19.69 10.45 -23.92
N THR A 198 19.75 11.41 -24.83
CA THR A 198 21.00 12.11 -25.17
C THR A 198 21.49 12.94 -23.98
N GLY A 199 22.64 12.56 -23.41
CA GLY A 199 23.19 13.19 -22.22
C GLY A 199 22.62 12.66 -20.89
N CYS A 200 21.73 11.66 -20.94
CA CYS A 200 21.23 10.93 -19.77
C CYS A 200 22.26 9.95 -19.21
N VAL A 201 22.89 9.18 -20.10
CA VAL A 201 23.88 8.14 -19.77
C VAL A 201 25.23 8.53 -20.36
N LEU A 202 26.29 8.45 -19.56
CA LEU A 202 27.67 8.70 -19.96
C LEU A 202 28.57 7.58 -19.45
N SER A 203 29.33 6.95 -20.36
CA SER A 203 30.24 5.83 -20.03
C SER A 203 29.56 4.68 -19.27
N GLY A 204 28.32 4.35 -19.62
CA GLY A 204 27.56 3.25 -19.01
C GLY A 204 26.94 3.57 -17.64
N LYS A 205 26.94 4.83 -17.18
CA LYS A 205 26.30 5.26 -15.94
C LYS A 205 25.44 6.50 -16.16
N TYR A 206 24.49 6.77 -15.26
CA TYR A 206 23.76 8.03 -15.28
C TYR A 206 24.72 9.22 -15.18
N ASN A 207 24.53 10.20 -16.07
CA ASN A 207 25.33 11.42 -16.13
C ASN A 207 24.85 12.44 -15.11
N ILE A 208 25.05 12.16 -13.81
CA ILE A 208 24.57 12.97 -12.68
C ILE A 208 25.10 14.43 -12.68
N ALA A 209 26.07 14.76 -13.52
CA ALA A 209 26.57 16.12 -13.70
C ALA A 209 25.66 16.98 -14.61
N ASN A 210 24.70 16.36 -15.31
CA ASN A 210 23.73 17.06 -16.15
C ASN A 210 22.42 17.23 -15.38
N ASP A 211 22.01 18.47 -15.14
CA ASP A 211 20.80 18.81 -14.37
C ASP A 211 19.57 19.08 -15.27
N ASN A 212 19.67 18.84 -16.57
CA ASN A 212 18.55 19.02 -17.51
C ASN A 212 17.65 17.76 -17.57
N ASP A 213 16.37 17.97 -17.91
CA ASP A 213 15.40 16.89 -18.15
C ASP A 213 15.70 16.18 -19.48
N VAL A 214 16.70 15.28 -19.47
CA VAL A 214 17.19 14.57 -20.67
C VAL A 214 16.96 13.06 -20.62
N CYS A 215 16.57 12.53 -19.46
CA CYS A 215 16.37 11.10 -19.24
C CYS A 215 14.93 10.68 -19.53
N ILE A 216 14.85 9.51 -20.15
CA ILE A 216 13.68 8.69 -20.39
C ILE A 216 13.95 7.39 -19.63
N LEU A 217 12.94 6.86 -18.94
CA LEU A 217 13.05 5.57 -18.28
C LEU A 217 12.23 4.53 -19.03
N LYS A 218 12.85 3.39 -19.31
CA LYS A 218 12.18 2.18 -19.78
C LYS A 218 12.05 1.24 -18.60
N ILE A 219 10.84 0.82 -18.30
CA ILE A 219 10.54 -0.08 -17.18
C ILE A 219 9.91 -1.35 -17.76
N LEU A 220 10.58 -2.48 -17.57
CA LEU A 220 10.09 -3.77 -18.03
C LEU A 220 8.94 -4.24 -17.12
N GLY A 221 7.85 -4.73 -17.73
CA GLY A 221 6.71 -5.26 -16.98
C GLY A 221 7.03 -6.53 -16.20
N ARG A 222 8.03 -7.31 -16.65
CA ARG A 222 8.59 -8.46 -15.94
C ARG A 222 10.12 -8.43 -15.93
N ALA A 223 10.74 -9.06 -14.93
CA ALA A 223 12.14 -9.49 -15.04
C ALA A 223 12.24 -10.52 -16.19
N GLN A 224 13.29 -10.44 -17.00
CA GLN A 224 13.47 -11.29 -18.18
C GLN A 224 13.50 -12.78 -17.81
N SER A 225 12.50 -13.55 -18.24
CA SER A 225 12.59 -15.00 -18.37
C SER A 225 13.13 -15.35 -19.75
N LYS A 226 14.25 -16.09 -19.80
CA LYS A 226 14.82 -16.63 -21.04
C LYS A 226 13.83 -17.60 -21.69
N THR A 227 13.57 -17.41 -22.97
CA THR A 227 12.82 -18.33 -23.82
C THR A 227 13.62 -19.64 -24.00
N GLU A 228 13.11 -20.79 -23.55
CA GLU A 228 13.56 -22.10 -24.05
C GLU A 228 12.40 -23.10 -24.26
N THR A 229 12.56 -23.84 -25.36
CA THR A 229 11.80 -24.91 -26.02
C THR A 229 11.00 -25.88 -25.12
N PRO A 230 9.83 -26.41 -25.56
CA PRO A 230 9.06 -27.40 -24.80
C PRO A 230 9.81 -28.74 -24.74
N GLY A 231 10.42 -29.02 -23.60
CA GLY A 231 11.07 -30.28 -23.31
C GLY A 231 10.89 -30.65 -21.83
N THR A 232 10.21 -31.76 -21.58
CA THR A 232 10.12 -32.51 -20.31
C THR A 232 9.96 -31.67 -19.04
N LEU A 233 8.74 -31.65 -18.47
CA LEU A 233 8.38 -31.07 -17.17
C LEU A 233 9.57 -31.12 -16.19
N ALA A 234 10.22 -29.97 -15.99
CA ALA A 234 11.34 -29.92 -15.08
C ALA A 234 10.84 -30.09 -13.65
N THR A 235 11.61 -30.85 -12.86
CA THR A 235 11.35 -31.04 -11.43
C THR A 235 12.33 -30.16 -10.66
N CYS A 236 11.80 -29.28 -9.80
CA CYS A 236 12.62 -28.46 -8.93
C CYS A 236 13.16 -29.31 -7.78
N SER A 237 14.48 -29.32 -7.58
CA SER A 237 15.11 -30.13 -6.54
C SER A 237 15.20 -29.38 -5.21
N SER A 238 14.34 -29.78 -4.27
CA SER A 238 14.32 -29.40 -2.85
C SER A 238 13.98 -27.92 -2.52
N PRO A 239 12.76 -27.65 -2.03
CA PRO A 239 11.65 -28.59 -1.90
C PRO A 239 11.25 -29.11 -3.28
N THR A 240 10.93 -30.40 -3.37
CA THR A 240 10.51 -31.02 -4.64
C THR A 240 9.28 -30.30 -5.18
N GLY A 241 9.34 -29.85 -6.43
CA GLY A 241 8.19 -29.26 -7.10
C GLY A 241 8.17 -29.55 -8.60
N VAL A 242 7.00 -29.39 -9.22
CA VAL A 242 6.82 -29.52 -10.68
C VAL A 242 6.73 -28.15 -11.33
N GLU A 243 7.18 -28.02 -12.58
CA GLU A 243 7.06 -26.79 -13.36
C GLU A 243 5.65 -26.15 -13.26
N GLY A 244 5.62 -24.84 -12.96
CA GLY A 244 4.39 -24.07 -12.74
C GLY A 244 3.86 -24.12 -11.30
N GLU A 245 4.46 -24.93 -10.43
CA GLU A 245 4.08 -24.99 -9.01
C GLU A 245 4.44 -23.69 -8.28
N VAL A 246 3.47 -23.14 -7.56
CA VAL A 246 3.66 -21.95 -6.70
C VAL A 246 3.62 -22.38 -5.25
N GLN A 247 4.69 -22.08 -4.52
CA GLN A 247 4.76 -22.33 -3.08
C GLN A 247 5.00 -21.03 -2.34
N VAL A 248 4.42 -20.91 -1.14
CA VAL A 248 4.83 -19.86 -0.21
C VAL A 248 6.25 -20.18 0.24
N ASP A 249 7.16 -19.24 0.04
CA ASP A 249 8.53 -19.38 0.53
C ASP A 249 8.58 -19.02 2.01
N SER A 250 8.78 -20.04 2.85
CA SER A 250 8.91 -19.91 4.31
C SER A 250 10.35 -20.00 4.80
N THR A 251 11.34 -19.92 3.89
CA THR A 251 12.76 -19.98 4.26
C THR A 251 13.12 -18.77 5.12
N THR A 252 13.81 -18.98 6.24
CA THR A 252 14.23 -17.92 7.17
C THR A 252 15.10 -16.88 6.44
N GLY A 253 14.52 -15.70 6.18
CA GLY A 253 15.15 -14.60 5.42
C GLY A 253 14.37 -14.15 4.17
N ASN A 254 13.44 -14.97 3.66
CA ASN A 254 12.56 -14.64 2.54
C ASN A 254 11.17 -14.21 3.02
N GLN A 255 11.12 -13.26 3.95
CA GLN A 255 9.87 -12.62 4.37
C GLN A 255 9.80 -11.20 3.81
N CYS A 256 8.59 -10.64 3.75
CA CYS A 256 8.47 -9.20 3.51
C CYS A 256 9.24 -8.46 4.61
N PRO A 257 10.03 -7.43 4.26
CA PRO A 257 10.75 -6.64 5.25
C PRO A 257 9.79 -5.94 6.23
N ASP A 258 10.28 -5.54 7.39
CA ASP A 258 9.49 -4.80 8.38
C ASP A 258 8.79 -3.60 7.72
N GLY A 259 7.50 -3.45 8.03
CA GLY A 259 6.64 -2.45 7.41
C GLY A 259 6.00 -2.83 6.07
N TYR A 260 6.22 -4.06 5.61
CA TYR A 260 5.53 -4.63 4.46
C TYR A 260 4.76 -5.89 4.83
N GLU A 261 3.59 -6.07 4.23
CA GLU A 261 2.75 -7.27 4.36
C GLU A 261 2.65 -8.00 3.02
N GLY A 262 2.41 -9.30 3.05
CA GLY A 262 2.29 -10.11 1.85
C GLY A 262 2.94 -11.48 1.97
N LYS A 263 2.91 -12.23 0.87
CA LYS A 263 3.54 -13.54 0.78
C LYS A 263 4.72 -13.44 -0.18
N VAL A 264 5.87 -13.95 0.24
CA VAL A 264 6.97 -14.23 -0.68
C VAL A 264 6.63 -15.58 -1.29
N LEU A 265 6.41 -15.57 -2.61
CA LEU A 265 6.12 -16.77 -3.36
C LEU A 265 7.40 -17.26 -4.01
N ARG A 266 7.47 -18.55 -4.26
CA ARG A 266 8.43 -19.11 -5.20
C ARG A 266 7.69 -19.89 -6.28
N VAL A 267 8.14 -19.75 -7.51
CA VAL A 267 7.57 -20.42 -8.67
C VAL A 267 8.59 -21.40 -9.22
N CYS A 268 8.20 -22.66 -9.40
CA CYS A 268 9.04 -23.67 -10.02
C CYS A 268 9.06 -23.43 -11.52
N GLN A 269 10.22 -23.05 -12.04
CA GLN A 269 10.42 -22.72 -13.44
C GLN A 269 10.68 -23.97 -14.29
N ALA A 270 10.48 -23.84 -15.60
CA ALA A 270 10.75 -24.89 -16.60
C ALA A 270 12.21 -25.36 -16.65
N ASN A 271 13.14 -24.62 -16.03
CA ASN A 271 14.55 -25.00 -15.92
C ASN A 271 14.87 -25.82 -14.63
N GLY A 272 13.85 -26.15 -13.82
CA GLY A 272 14.01 -26.89 -12.57
C GLY A 272 14.54 -26.05 -11.40
N SER A 273 14.49 -24.72 -11.50
CA SER A 273 14.86 -23.81 -10.41
C SER A 273 13.64 -23.11 -9.79
N TRP A 274 13.75 -22.80 -8.49
CA TRP A 274 12.77 -21.98 -7.78
C TRP A 274 13.15 -20.50 -7.94
N GLU A 275 12.27 -19.70 -8.52
CA GLU A 275 12.43 -18.24 -8.56
C GLU A 275 11.54 -17.57 -7.52
N ILE A 276 12.08 -16.54 -6.86
CA ILE A 276 11.37 -15.81 -5.80
C ILE A 276 10.56 -14.66 -6.42
N GLU A 277 9.26 -14.65 -6.15
CA GLU A 277 8.34 -13.58 -6.49
C GLU A 277 7.86 -12.90 -5.19
N LYS A 278 8.33 -11.67 -4.95
CA LYS A 278 7.96 -10.91 -3.74
C LYS A 278 6.71 -10.08 -4.01
N ARG A 279 5.56 -10.54 -3.51
CA ARG A 279 4.29 -9.77 -3.52
C ARG A 279 4.11 -9.06 -2.18
N CYS A 280 4.97 -8.09 -1.91
CA CYS A 280 4.96 -7.33 -0.66
C CYS A 280 4.36 -5.93 -0.90
N GLU A 281 3.38 -5.56 -0.09
CA GLU A 281 2.74 -4.25 -0.11
C GLU A 281 3.07 -3.50 1.19
N ILE A 282 3.01 -2.16 1.17
CA ILE A 282 3.26 -1.34 2.35
C ILE A 282 2.13 -1.55 3.37
N ILE A 283 2.49 -1.81 4.62
CA ILE A 283 1.54 -1.86 5.74
C ILE A 283 0.95 -0.48 5.97
N ARG A 284 -0.39 -0.42 6.03
CA ARG A 284 -1.13 0.80 6.34
C ARG A 284 -2.13 0.56 7.46
N CYS A 285 -1.92 1.21 8.59
CA CYS A 285 -2.93 1.29 9.65
C CYS A 285 -4.05 2.26 9.27
N TYR A 286 -5.17 2.19 10.00
CA TYR A 286 -6.29 3.14 9.86
C TYR A 286 -5.80 4.59 9.79
N GLY A 287 -6.31 5.35 8.82
CA GLY A 287 -5.86 6.71 8.50
C GLY A 287 -4.67 6.80 7.54
N GLY A 288 -4.22 5.67 6.97
CA GLY A 288 -3.19 5.61 5.94
C GLY A 288 -1.74 5.64 6.45
N ASN A 289 -1.57 5.58 7.77
CA ASN A 289 -0.27 5.66 8.45
C ASN A 289 0.53 4.37 8.25
N THR A 290 1.85 4.50 8.11
CA THR A 290 2.75 3.37 7.86
C THR A 290 3.31 2.74 9.14
N TYR A 291 3.92 1.57 9.01
CA TYR A 291 4.54 0.85 10.13
C TYR A 291 5.47 1.74 10.97
N GLN A 292 5.38 1.59 12.30
CA GLN A 292 6.06 2.41 13.32
C GLN A 292 5.67 3.89 13.37
N GLU A 293 4.83 4.39 12.46
CA GLU A 293 4.25 5.71 12.66
C GLU A 293 3.37 5.71 13.91
N THR A 294 3.35 6.86 14.57
CA THR A 294 2.65 7.02 15.83
C THR A 294 1.62 8.12 15.71
N ARG A 295 0.44 7.90 16.29
CA ARG A 295 -0.60 8.92 16.38
C ARG A 295 -0.86 9.28 17.83
N ASN A 296 -1.16 10.56 18.05
CA ASN A 296 -1.64 11.06 19.32
C ASN A 296 -3.15 11.20 19.24
N LEU A 297 -3.85 10.54 20.17
CA LEU A 297 -5.29 10.62 20.30
C LEU A 297 -5.62 11.45 21.52
N THR A 298 -6.64 12.29 21.39
CA THR A 298 -7.20 13.02 22.52
C THR A 298 -7.91 12.05 23.43
N CYS A 299 -7.77 12.25 24.73
CA CYS A 299 -8.51 11.46 25.70
C CYS A 299 -10.03 11.69 25.56
N PRO A 300 -10.87 10.72 25.95
CA PRO A 300 -12.33 10.85 25.85
C PRO A 300 -12.84 12.10 26.58
N SER A 301 -14.08 12.52 26.27
CA SER A 301 -14.67 13.81 26.66
C SER A 301 -14.56 14.17 28.16
N ALA A 302 -14.45 13.17 29.04
CA ALA A 302 -14.32 13.34 30.49
C ALA A 302 -12.88 13.43 31.04
N TYR A 303 -11.86 13.37 30.16
CA TYR A 303 -10.45 13.41 30.50
C TYR A 303 -9.71 14.55 29.79
N THR A 304 -8.57 14.95 30.35
CA THR A 304 -7.58 15.83 29.73
C THR A 304 -6.29 15.06 29.47
N GLY A 305 -5.57 15.50 28.44
CA GLY A 305 -4.32 14.88 27.99
C GLY A 305 -4.47 14.21 26.64
N THR A 306 -3.42 13.48 26.26
CA THR A 306 -3.34 12.70 25.03
C THR A 306 -2.68 11.36 25.34
N TYR A 307 -3.00 10.34 24.53
CA TYR A 307 -2.31 9.06 24.55
C TYR A 307 -1.77 8.73 23.16
N LYS A 308 -0.76 7.85 23.13
CA LYS A 308 0.00 7.55 21.93
C LYS A 308 -0.16 6.09 21.53
N GLU A 309 -0.45 5.89 20.25
CA GLU A 309 -0.50 4.57 19.61
C GLU A 309 0.61 4.46 18.57
N ILE A 310 1.03 3.24 18.29
CA ILE A 310 2.02 2.89 17.25
C ILE A 310 1.38 1.91 16.25
N CYS A 311 1.66 2.12 14.96
CA CYS A 311 1.24 1.20 13.91
C CYS A 311 2.15 -0.03 13.91
N THR A 312 1.54 -1.22 14.04
CA THR A 312 2.25 -2.50 14.18
C THR A 312 2.45 -3.23 12.85
N GLN A 313 3.16 -4.36 12.88
CA GLN A 313 3.51 -5.19 11.70
C GLN A 313 2.30 -5.90 11.04
N GLY A 314 1.09 -5.75 11.56
CA GLY A 314 -0.13 -6.32 10.94
C GLY A 314 -1.21 -5.27 10.77
N ALA A 315 -0.79 -4.03 10.46
CA ALA A 315 -1.67 -2.95 10.05
C ALA A 315 -2.72 -2.52 11.09
N VAL A 316 -2.44 -2.76 12.38
CA VAL A 316 -3.33 -2.38 13.49
C VAL A 316 -2.62 -1.47 14.49
N TRP A 317 -3.39 -0.61 15.16
CA TRP A 317 -2.90 0.31 16.17
C TRP A 317 -2.75 -0.38 17.52
N GLU A 318 -1.60 -0.17 18.17
CA GLU A 318 -1.32 -0.64 19.53
C GLU A 318 -0.93 0.53 20.44
N THR A 319 -1.47 0.55 21.67
CA THR A 319 -1.14 1.57 22.68
C THR A 319 0.28 1.39 23.21
N GLN A 320 1.12 2.44 23.11
CA GLN A 320 2.54 2.36 23.44
C GLN A 320 2.84 2.23 24.96
N ASN A 321 1.89 2.56 25.84
CA ASN A 321 2.04 2.45 27.30
C ASN A 321 0.84 1.72 27.94
N PRO A 322 0.77 0.37 27.87
CA PRO A 322 -0.37 -0.43 28.36
C PRO A 322 -0.64 -0.34 29.86
N SER A 323 0.41 -0.11 30.65
CA SER A 323 0.40 -0.26 32.11
C SER A 323 0.09 1.03 32.87
N THR A 324 0.09 2.17 32.19
CA THR A 324 -0.13 3.49 32.81
C THR A 324 -1.01 4.32 31.91
N PHE A 325 -2.22 4.62 32.39
CA PHE A 325 -3.15 5.50 31.70
C PHE A 325 -2.58 6.94 31.65
N PRO A 326 -2.31 7.51 30.47
CA PRO A 326 -1.65 8.81 30.36
C PRO A 326 -2.63 10.00 30.42
N CYS A 327 -3.94 9.76 30.50
CA CYS A 327 -4.92 10.83 30.66
C CYS A 327 -5.30 11.05 32.11
N SER A 328 -5.58 12.31 32.46
CA SER A 328 -6.08 12.71 33.77
C SER A 328 -7.57 13.03 33.66
N ALA A 329 -8.38 12.76 34.69
CA ALA A 329 -9.78 13.22 34.60
C ALA A 329 -9.85 14.73 34.68
N LYS A 330 -10.86 15.31 34.03
CA LYS A 330 -11.22 16.73 34.23
C LYS A 330 -11.72 16.91 35.66
N ALA A 331 -10.93 17.58 36.49
CA ALA A 331 -11.32 18.04 37.82
C ALA A 331 -11.70 19.52 37.74
N GLY A 332 -12.61 19.98 38.60
CA GLY A 332 -12.99 21.41 38.66
C GLY A 332 -14.27 21.80 37.92
N ASP A 333 -14.91 20.87 37.20
CA ASP A 333 -16.22 21.10 36.56
C ASP A 333 -17.34 21.13 37.62
N SER A 334 -18.34 22.02 37.44
CA SER A 334 -19.49 22.11 38.33
C SER A 334 -20.40 20.89 38.23
N CYS A 335 -20.90 20.38 39.35
CA CYS A 335 -21.71 19.17 39.41
C CYS A 335 -22.84 19.23 40.44
N SER A 336 -23.86 18.40 40.24
CA SER A 336 -25.00 18.21 41.17
C SER A 336 -25.07 16.79 41.74
N SER A 337 -24.47 15.81 41.07
CA SER A 337 -24.40 14.41 41.49
C SER A 337 -23.12 13.74 40.99
N ALA A 338 -22.75 12.62 41.61
CA ALA A 338 -21.69 11.75 41.11
C ALA A 338 -22.02 11.28 39.67
N ARG A 339 -20.97 10.97 38.89
CA ARG A 339 -21.11 10.45 37.52
C ARG A 339 -20.18 9.27 37.28
N SER A 340 -20.64 8.35 36.43
CA SER A 340 -19.82 7.28 35.85
C SER A 340 -19.26 7.77 34.52
N LEU A 341 -17.97 7.56 34.31
CA LEU A 341 -17.28 7.90 33.08
C LEU A 341 -16.84 6.62 32.36
N PRO A 342 -16.86 6.63 31.01
CA PRO A 342 -16.35 5.53 30.23
C PRO A 342 -14.84 5.36 30.44
N CYS A 343 -14.39 4.14 30.21
CA CYS A 343 -12.97 3.86 30.15
C CYS A 343 -12.36 4.38 28.83
N PRO A 344 -11.03 4.44 28.74
CA PRO A 344 -10.35 4.73 27.47
C PRO A 344 -10.56 3.62 26.44
N ILE A 345 -10.26 3.92 25.18
CA ILE A 345 -10.19 2.90 24.12
C ILE A 345 -9.22 1.79 24.56
N GLY A 346 -9.66 0.54 24.45
CA GLY A 346 -8.89 -0.62 24.90
C GLY A 346 -8.99 -0.94 26.39
N TYR A 347 -9.90 -0.30 27.14
CA TYR A 347 -10.20 -0.62 28.54
C TYR A 347 -11.71 -0.83 28.73
N THR A 348 -12.09 -1.63 29.72
CA THR A 348 -13.49 -1.87 30.10
C THR A 348 -13.67 -1.63 31.60
N GLY A 349 -14.91 -1.39 32.02
CA GLY A 349 -15.27 -0.95 33.37
C GLY A 349 -15.77 0.48 33.36
N SER A 350 -15.62 1.17 34.48
CA SER A 350 -15.97 2.58 34.59
C SER A 350 -15.07 3.32 35.57
N ILE A 351 -15.05 4.65 35.43
CA ILE A 351 -14.41 5.54 36.39
C ILE A 351 -15.50 6.33 37.11
N SER A 352 -15.50 6.26 38.44
CA SER A 352 -16.44 7.02 39.25
C SER A 352 -15.83 8.36 39.67
N GLN A 353 -16.54 9.46 39.37
CA GLN A 353 -16.24 10.77 39.92
C GLN A 353 -17.30 11.16 40.95
N THR A 354 -16.85 11.44 42.17
CA THR A 354 -17.68 12.03 43.21
C THR A 354 -17.84 13.53 42.97
N CYS A 355 -19.02 14.01 43.28
CA CYS A 355 -19.31 15.44 43.32
C CYS A 355 -19.21 15.91 44.76
N THR A 356 -18.19 16.70 45.08
CA THR A 356 -17.97 17.23 46.44
C THR A 356 -18.04 18.74 46.38
N ASN A 357 -18.90 19.34 47.21
CA ASN A 357 -19.13 20.79 47.26
C ASN A 357 -19.46 21.43 45.89
N GLY A 358 -20.18 20.69 45.04
CA GLY A 358 -20.59 21.16 43.71
C GLY A 358 -19.49 21.13 42.65
N VAL A 359 -18.36 20.45 42.92
CA VAL A 359 -17.24 20.29 42.00
C VAL A 359 -16.84 18.82 41.90
N TYR A 360 -16.52 18.35 40.69
CA TYR A 360 -16.01 16.99 40.49
C TYR A 360 -14.58 16.83 41.02
N ASP A 361 -14.37 15.82 41.86
CA ASP A 361 -13.04 15.43 42.34
C ASP A 361 -12.22 14.72 41.26
N THR A 362 -10.90 14.62 41.47
CA THR A 362 -10.07 13.65 40.73
C THR A 362 -10.64 12.24 40.92
N PRO A 363 -10.54 11.36 39.91
CA PRO A 363 -11.26 10.09 39.92
C PRO A 363 -10.82 9.27 41.14
N VAL A 364 -11.76 9.01 42.05
CA VAL A 364 -11.47 8.43 43.37
C VAL A 364 -11.36 6.92 43.30
N THR A 365 -12.05 6.31 42.33
CA THR A 365 -12.04 4.87 42.05
C THR A 365 -12.11 4.64 40.55
N SER A 366 -11.02 4.11 39.99
CA SER A 366 -10.99 3.55 38.64
C SER A 366 -11.20 2.05 38.74
N SER A 367 -12.23 1.53 38.06
CA SER A 367 -12.38 0.10 37.79
C SER A 367 -11.92 -0.29 36.38
N CYS A 368 -11.32 0.66 35.64
CA CYS A 368 -10.89 0.42 34.27
C CYS A 368 -9.76 -0.60 34.25
N VAL A 369 -10.03 -1.73 33.60
CA VAL A 369 -9.06 -2.78 33.33
C VAL A 369 -8.82 -2.86 31.83
N PRO A 370 -7.56 -3.07 31.40
CA PRO A 370 -7.27 -3.18 29.98
C PRO A 370 -8.01 -4.37 29.38
N ILE A 371 -8.54 -4.18 28.18
CA ILE A 371 -9.09 -5.24 27.36
C ILE A 371 -7.91 -6.00 26.78
N THR A 372 -7.54 -7.06 27.46
CA THR A 372 -6.42 -7.90 27.05
C THR A 372 -6.85 -9.30 26.64
N CYS A 373 -6.26 -9.80 25.58
CA CYS A 373 -6.20 -11.23 25.31
C CYS A 373 -5.08 -11.87 26.15
N SER A 374 -5.28 -13.12 26.58
CA SER A 374 -4.25 -13.87 27.30
C SER A 374 -3.41 -14.65 26.31
N GLU A 375 -2.09 -14.49 26.35
CA GLU A 375 -1.13 -15.29 25.59
C GLU A 375 -0.03 -15.76 26.53
N SER A 376 0.11 -17.08 26.69
CA SER A 376 1.09 -17.69 27.60
C SER A 376 1.05 -17.11 29.03
N GLY A 377 -0.15 -16.75 29.50
CA GLY A 377 -0.37 -16.13 30.82
C GLY A 377 -0.04 -14.64 30.91
N THR A 378 0.41 -14.01 29.83
CA THR A 378 0.68 -12.56 29.81
C THR A 378 -0.46 -11.81 29.10
N PRO A 379 -0.98 -10.72 29.69
CA PRO A 379 -1.98 -9.87 29.05
C PRO A 379 -1.41 -9.14 27.83
N ARG A 380 -2.17 -9.10 26.73
CA ARG A 380 -1.87 -8.36 25.48
C ARG A 380 -3.05 -7.49 25.07
N ASN A 381 -2.82 -6.22 24.80
CA ASN A 381 -3.88 -5.27 24.44
C ASN A 381 -4.55 -5.62 23.10
N ILE A 382 -5.73 -5.04 22.87
CA ILE A 382 -6.35 -5.02 21.54
C ILE A 382 -5.34 -4.48 20.50
N GLY A 383 -5.33 -5.06 19.31
CA GLY A 383 -4.41 -4.70 18.24
C GLY A 383 -3.02 -5.30 18.41
N TYR A 384 -2.70 -5.93 19.55
CA TYR A 384 -1.45 -6.68 19.64
C TYR A 384 -1.49 -7.88 18.69
N ILE A 385 -0.41 -8.04 17.93
CA ILE A 385 -0.22 -9.19 17.06
C ILE A 385 0.71 -10.18 17.75
N SER A 386 0.18 -11.38 17.94
CA SER A 386 0.97 -12.52 18.35
C SER A 386 1.86 -12.94 17.18
N THR A 387 3.15 -12.74 17.37
CA THR A 387 4.22 -13.33 16.54
C THR A 387 4.51 -14.78 16.93
N THR A 388 3.82 -15.31 17.96
CA THR A 388 3.91 -16.72 18.33
C THR A 388 3.17 -17.52 17.28
N VAL A 389 3.96 -18.20 16.46
CA VAL A 389 3.53 -19.23 15.52
C VAL A 389 2.59 -20.24 16.18
N LYS A 390 1.38 -20.40 15.62
CA LYS A 390 0.41 -21.43 16.04
C LYS A 390 0.18 -22.45 14.92
N THR A 391 -0.03 -23.71 15.29
CA THR A 391 -0.27 -24.82 14.34
C THR A 391 -1.67 -24.75 13.76
N CYS A 392 -1.78 -24.94 12.44
CA CYS A 392 -3.05 -25.02 11.72
C CYS A 392 -3.97 -26.15 12.25
N SER A 393 -5.29 -25.97 12.13
CA SER A 393 -6.31 -26.95 12.53
C SER A 393 -7.29 -27.24 11.39
N GLY A 394 -8.01 -28.36 11.44
CA GLY A 394 -9.02 -28.73 10.44
C GLY A 394 -8.42 -29.46 9.22
N SER A 395 -8.77 -29.03 8.01
CA SER A 395 -8.34 -29.64 6.74
C SER A 395 -6.89 -29.34 6.34
N PHE A 396 -6.10 -28.76 7.24
CA PHE A 396 -4.72 -28.32 7.01
C PHE A 396 -3.77 -29.12 7.92
N THR A 397 -2.69 -29.70 7.38
CA THR A 397 -1.82 -30.61 8.17
C THR A 397 -0.53 -29.98 8.67
N SER A 398 -0.10 -28.87 8.07
CA SER A 398 1.14 -28.19 8.43
C SER A 398 1.04 -26.71 8.10
N GLY A 399 1.66 -25.89 8.94
CA GLY A 399 1.76 -24.45 8.72
C GLY A 399 1.58 -23.66 10.02
N GLU A 400 1.74 -22.36 9.86
CA GLU A 400 1.80 -21.38 10.94
C GLU A 400 0.82 -20.25 10.67
N TYR A 401 0.17 -19.73 11.70
CA TYR A 401 -0.64 -18.52 11.59
C TYR A 401 -0.28 -17.49 12.64
N THR A 402 -0.46 -16.21 12.29
CA THR A 402 -0.41 -15.09 13.24
C THR A 402 -1.82 -14.70 13.64
N SER A 403 -1.96 -14.17 14.85
CA SER A 403 -3.27 -13.76 15.36
C SER A 403 -3.21 -12.39 16.00
N VAL A 404 -4.30 -11.64 15.86
CA VAL A 404 -4.50 -10.35 16.51
C VAL A 404 -5.42 -10.50 17.71
N CYS A 405 -5.15 -9.75 18.77
CA CYS A 405 -6.09 -9.60 19.86
C CYS A 405 -7.22 -8.65 19.43
N THR A 406 -8.46 -9.15 19.43
CA THR A 406 -9.66 -8.38 19.07
C THR A 406 -10.83 -8.70 20.01
N ILE A 407 -11.94 -7.97 19.85
CA ILE A 407 -13.20 -8.21 20.57
C ILE A 407 -14.24 -8.72 19.58
N ASP A 408 -14.90 -9.81 19.95
CA ASP A 408 -16.13 -10.31 19.32
C ASP A 408 -17.31 -9.99 20.25
N GLN A 409 -18.36 -9.36 19.71
CA GLN A 409 -19.59 -9.04 20.45
C GLN A 409 -20.27 -10.26 21.08
N ARG A 410 -20.13 -11.46 20.49
CA ARG A 410 -20.76 -12.69 21.01
C ARG A 410 -19.90 -13.43 22.00
N SER A 411 -18.59 -13.31 21.86
CA SER A 411 -17.63 -14.25 22.44
C SER A 411 -16.58 -13.59 23.34
N GLY A 412 -16.59 -12.25 23.41
CA GLY A 412 -15.69 -11.46 24.24
C GLY A 412 -14.29 -11.29 23.61
N LYS A 413 -13.26 -11.20 24.46
CA LYS A 413 -11.87 -10.97 24.04
C LYS A 413 -11.31 -12.24 23.39
N GLN A 414 -10.90 -12.18 22.14
CA GLN A 414 -10.44 -13.36 21.40
C GLN A 414 -9.24 -13.07 20.52
N TRP A 415 -8.40 -14.09 20.33
CA TRP A 415 -7.37 -14.10 19.29
C TRP A 415 -8.00 -14.52 17.97
N LYS A 416 -7.86 -13.69 16.95
CA LYS A 416 -8.35 -13.99 15.60
C LYS A 416 -7.19 -14.09 14.62
N ALA A 417 -7.22 -15.09 13.75
CA ALA A 417 -6.19 -15.28 12.73
C ALA A 417 -6.26 -14.13 11.71
N ILE A 418 -5.11 -13.54 11.40
CA ILE A 418 -5.01 -12.43 10.43
C ILE A 418 -4.19 -12.80 9.20
N THR A 419 -3.27 -13.75 9.34
CA THR A 419 -2.52 -14.33 8.22
C THR A 419 -2.18 -15.77 8.56
N ASN A 420 -2.13 -16.64 7.55
CA ASN A 420 -1.66 -18.00 7.72
C ASN A 420 -0.86 -18.51 6.52
N THR A 421 -0.06 -19.54 6.78
CA THR A 421 0.71 -20.30 5.78
C THR A 421 0.26 -21.75 5.73
N CYS A 422 -1.00 -22.00 6.11
CA CYS A 422 -1.54 -23.34 6.29
C CYS A 422 -1.63 -24.09 4.96
N GLN A 423 -1.02 -25.27 4.89
CA GLN A 423 -1.09 -26.16 3.73
C GLN A 423 -2.10 -27.27 3.97
N ALA A 424 -3.02 -27.42 3.01
CA ALA A 424 -3.99 -28.50 3.02
C ALA A 424 -3.35 -29.80 2.56
N SER A 425 -3.54 -30.86 3.34
CA SER A 425 -2.81 -32.10 3.09
C SER A 425 -3.69 -33.30 3.44
N SER A 426 -4.04 -33.99 2.38
CA SER A 426 -4.53 -35.35 2.38
C SER A 426 -3.85 -36.03 1.18
N PRO A 427 -3.54 -37.33 1.23
CA PRO A 427 -3.00 -38.01 0.06
C PRO A 427 -4.04 -38.06 -1.06
N CYS A 428 -3.62 -37.80 -2.30
CA CYS A 428 -4.47 -37.91 -3.48
C CYS A 428 -4.29 -39.28 -4.14
N SER A 429 -5.39 -39.99 -4.44
CA SER A 429 -5.35 -41.35 -4.99
C SER A 429 -5.52 -41.42 -6.51
N THR A 430 -5.99 -40.35 -7.14
CA THR A 430 -6.38 -40.35 -8.56
C THR A 430 -5.61 -39.27 -9.32
N PRO A 431 -4.64 -39.65 -10.17
CA PRO A 431 -3.93 -38.72 -11.05
C PRO A 431 -4.86 -37.82 -11.87
N GLY A 432 -4.59 -36.53 -11.90
CA GLY A 432 -5.37 -35.53 -12.65
C GLY A 432 -6.65 -35.06 -11.96
N ALA A 433 -7.03 -35.62 -10.80
CA ALA A 433 -8.14 -35.09 -10.02
C ALA A 433 -7.85 -33.64 -9.58
N THR A 434 -8.90 -32.82 -9.47
CA THR A 434 -8.82 -31.45 -8.96
C THR A 434 -9.72 -31.29 -7.74
N GLN A 435 -9.30 -30.50 -6.76
CA GLN A 435 -10.15 -30.08 -5.65
C GLN A 435 -10.01 -28.59 -5.37
N THR A 436 -11.12 -27.96 -4.97
CA THR A 436 -11.14 -26.57 -4.54
C THR A 436 -11.35 -26.53 -3.04
N LEU A 437 -10.43 -25.90 -2.32
CA LEU A 437 -10.48 -25.71 -0.88
C LEU A 437 -10.80 -24.25 -0.56
N SER A 438 -11.65 -24.05 0.43
CA SER A 438 -11.86 -22.71 1.00
C SER A 438 -10.55 -22.21 1.61
N CYS A 439 -10.35 -20.89 1.54
CA CYS A 439 -9.22 -20.28 2.23
C CYS A 439 -9.28 -20.53 3.74
N PRO A 440 -8.13 -20.74 4.38
CA PRO A 440 -8.04 -20.83 5.83
C PRO A 440 -8.50 -19.52 6.53
N ASP A 441 -8.79 -19.63 7.83
CA ASP A 441 -9.36 -18.54 8.62
C ASP A 441 -8.55 -17.24 8.52
N GLY A 442 -9.26 -16.12 8.36
CA GLY A 442 -8.67 -14.80 8.12
C GLY A 442 -8.45 -14.45 6.64
N GLU A 443 -8.61 -15.40 5.72
CA GLU A 443 -8.45 -15.19 4.28
C GLU A 443 -9.74 -15.48 3.49
N ALA A 444 -9.91 -14.85 2.32
CA ALA A 444 -11.01 -15.06 1.38
C ALA A 444 -10.46 -15.44 0.00
N GLY A 445 -11.22 -16.25 -0.74
CA GLY A 445 -10.83 -16.81 -2.03
C GLY A 445 -10.92 -18.33 -2.02
N ALA A 446 -10.14 -18.99 -2.88
CA ALA A 446 -10.03 -20.43 -2.90
C ALA A 446 -8.63 -20.90 -3.32
N MET A 447 -8.28 -22.10 -2.87
CA MET A 447 -7.10 -22.83 -3.34
C MET A 447 -7.56 -23.92 -4.30
N LEU A 448 -7.08 -23.90 -5.54
CA LEU A 448 -7.24 -25.00 -6.47
C LEU A 448 -6.04 -25.92 -6.36
N GLN A 449 -6.30 -27.20 -6.13
CA GLN A 449 -5.28 -28.22 -6.10
C GLN A 449 -5.51 -29.28 -7.17
N THR A 450 -4.43 -29.82 -7.70
CA THR A 450 -4.43 -30.88 -8.72
C THR A 450 -3.55 -32.04 -8.26
N CYS A 451 -4.02 -33.26 -8.45
CA CYS A 451 -3.26 -34.46 -8.12
C CYS A 451 -2.26 -34.77 -9.27
N PRO A 452 -0.94 -34.75 -9.02
CA PRO A 452 0.07 -35.02 -10.02
C PRO A 452 0.10 -36.51 -10.43
N SER A 453 0.63 -36.79 -11.62
CA SER A 453 0.72 -38.15 -12.19
C SER A 453 1.62 -39.12 -11.41
N SER A 454 2.52 -38.60 -10.57
CA SER A 454 3.49 -39.36 -9.78
C SER A 454 3.01 -39.76 -8.38
N GLY A 455 1.73 -39.49 -8.03
CA GLY A 455 1.03 -40.13 -6.92
C GLY A 455 1.72 -40.02 -5.56
N ALA A 456 1.66 -38.84 -4.94
CA ALA A 456 1.97 -38.74 -3.51
C ALA A 456 1.16 -37.66 -2.79
N ASN A 457 1.00 -36.46 -3.36
CA ASN A 457 0.34 -35.33 -2.68
C ASN A 457 -0.36 -34.38 -3.66
N TRP A 458 -1.45 -33.73 -3.23
CA TRP A 458 -2.07 -32.62 -3.96
C TRP A 458 -1.09 -31.47 -4.15
N VAL A 459 -1.05 -30.89 -5.36
CA VAL A 459 -0.25 -29.71 -5.69
C VAL A 459 -1.19 -28.51 -5.86
N THR A 460 -0.93 -27.40 -5.19
CA THR A 460 -1.71 -26.16 -5.37
C THR A 460 -1.33 -25.51 -6.69
N THR A 461 -2.26 -25.52 -7.64
CA THR A 461 -2.07 -24.96 -8.99
C THR A 461 -2.58 -23.53 -9.09
N SER A 462 -3.47 -23.11 -8.19
CA SER A 462 -3.86 -21.71 -8.03
C SER A 462 -4.18 -21.42 -6.57
N ASN A 463 -3.73 -20.27 -6.08
CA ASN A 463 -4.05 -19.78 -4.75
C ASN A 463 -4.54 -18.34 -4.87
N THR A 464 -5.84 -18.14 -4.72
CA THR A 464 -6.46 -16.81 -4.73
C THR A 464 -6.76 -16.30 -3.32
N CYS A 465 -6.20 -16.95 -2.29
CA CYS A 465 -6.43 -16.55 -0.90
C CYS A 465 -5.75 -15.23 -0.58
N ILE A 466 -6.58 -14.24 -0.31
CA ILE A 466 -6.18 -12.90 0.14
C ILE A 466 -6.69 -12.67 1.56
N ALA A 467 -5.96 -11.90 2.35
CA ALA A 467 -6.43 -11.51 3.68
C ALA A 467 -7.78 -10.80 3.57
N LYS A 468 -8.73 -11.18 4.42
CA LYS A 468 -10.00 -10.46 4.52
C LYS A 468 -9.73 -9.07 5.08
N LYS A 469 -10.30 -8.07 4.44
CA LYS A 469 -10.15 -6.66 4.81
C LYS A 469 -11.51 -6.00 4.93
N CYS A 470 -11.70 -5.15 5.93
CA CYS A 470 -12.89 -4.33 6.10
C CYS A 470 -12.69 -2.98 5.40
N GLY A 471 -13.00 -2.91 4.10
CA GLY A 471 -12.79 -1.68 3.31
C GLY A 471 -11.31 -1.32 3.17
N GLY A 472 -10.42 -2.32 3.13
CA GLY A 472 -8.97 -2.14 2.99
C GLY A 472 -8.16 -2.29 4.28
N GLU A 473 -8.82 -2.38 5.44
CA GLU A 473 -8.17 -2.54 6.74
C GLU A 473 -8.17 -3.99 7.23
N THR A 474 -7.09 -4.42 7.89
CA THR A 474 -6.91 -5.80 8.35
C THR A 474 -7.85 -6.15 9.51
N ILE A 475 -8.23 -7.43 9.64
CA ILE A 475 -8.97 -7.95 10.80
C ILE A 475 -8.33 -7.47 12.11
N GLY A 476 -9.17 -7.05 13.06
CA GLY A 476 -8.72 -6.47 14.33
C GLY A 476 -8.41 -4.97 14.28
N SER A 477 -8.43 -4.34 13.10
CA SER A 477 -8.43 -2.89 12.99
C SER A 477 -9.66 -2.31 13.69
N TYR A 478 -9.49 -1.18 14.37
CA TYR A 478 -10.58 -0.49 15.03
C TYR A 478 -10.55 1.00 14.72
N ARG A 479 -11.74 1.60 14.69
CA ARG A 479 -11.95 3.03 14.50
C ARG A 479 -12.99 3.58 15.46
N LEU A 480 -12.91 4.88 15.70
CA LEU A 480 -13.95 5.63 16.39
C LEU A 480 -15.14 5.81 15.45
N VAL A 481 -16.35 5.61 15.95
CA VAL A 481 -17.56 5.99 15.22
C VAL A 481 -17.84 7.47 15.52
N GLU A 482 -17.63 8.33 14.54
CA GLU A 482 -18.03 9.75 14.64
C GLU A 482 -19.49 9.90 14.22
N GLY A 483 -20.35 10.47 15.08
CA GLY A 483 -21.76 10.71 14.76
C GLY A 483 -22.69 10.80 15.97
N ASP A 484 -23.95 11.12 15.70
CA ASP A 484 -25.08 11.17 16.65
C ASP A 484 -25.76 9.80 16.87
N VAL A 485 -26.80 9.74 17.72
CA VAL A 485 -27.59 8.52 17.98
C VAL A 485 -28.14 7.88 16.69
N SER A 486 -28.54 8.69 15.70
CA SER A 486 -29.10 8.20 14.42
C SER A 486 -28.07 7.53 13.51
N SER A 487 -26.81 7.93 13.61
CA SER A 487 -25.68 7.28 12.95
C SER A 487 -25.07 6.13 13.77
N GLY A 488 -25.51 5.99 15.04
CA GLY A 488 -25.02 4.97 15.96
C GLY A 488 -23.64 5.27 16.53
N GLY A 489 -23.21 6.53 16.49
CA GLY A 489 -21.96 7.01 17.11
C GLY A 489 -22.06 7.24 18.61
N GLU A 490 -23.27 7.15 19.16
CA GLU A 490 -23.54 7.28 20.59
C GLU A 490 -23.89 5.94 21.23
N CYS A 491 -23.60 5.85 22.52
CA CYS A 491 -23.98 4.70 23.33
C CYS A 491 -25.51 4.53 23.41
N PRO A 492 -26.01 3.31 23.69
CA PRO A 492 -27.44 3.06 23.87
C PRO A 492 -28.06 3.99 24.92
N SER A 493 -29.36 4.25 24.81
CA SER A 493 -30.08 5.17 25.69
C SER A 493 -29.76 4.96 27.18
N GLY A 494 -29.42 6.05 27.87
CA GLY A 494 -29.06 6.03 29.28
C GLY A 494 -27.63 5.56 29.55
N HIS A 495 -26.76 5.47 28.53
CA HIS A 495 -25.34 5.19 28.69
C HIS A 495 -24.52 6.31 28.02
N SER A 496 -23.36 6.60 28.60
CA SER A 496 -22.37 7.52 28.05
C SER A 496 -21.07 6.78 27.76
N GLY A 497 -20.41 7.11 26.66
CA GLY A 497 -19.21 6.38 26.27
C GLY A 497 -18.71 6.67 24.87
N THR A 498 -17.81 5.82 24.41
CA THR A 498 -17.26 5.87 23.07
C THR A 498 -17.60 4.58 22.34
N VAL A 499 -18.22 4.69 21.17
CA VAL A 499 -18.52 3.53 20.32
C VAL A 499 -17.37 3.32 19.35
N LEU A 500 -16.90 2.07 19.27
CA LEU A 500 -15.89 1.66 18.31
C LEU A 500 -16.54 0.87 17.18
N GLU A 501 -15.87 0.81 16.04
CA GLU A 501 -16.09 -0.22 15.04
C GLU A 501 -14.82 -1.05 14.95
N ILE A 502 -14.98 -2.37 14.92
CA ILE A 502 -13.90 -3.35 14.88
C ILE A 502 -14.10 -4.22 13.64
N CYS A 503 -13.03 -4.37 12.85
CA CYS A 503 -13.01 -5.24 11.69
C CYS A 503 -13.05 -6.72 12.11
N GLN A 504 -14.11 -7.42 11.73
CA GLN A 504 -14.36 -8.82 12.10
C GLN A 504 -13.84 -9.80 11.05
N GLU A 505 -13.77 -11.08 11.43
CA GLU A 505 -13.26 -12.18 10.59
C GLU A 505 -14.11 -12.49 9.35
N ASP A 506 -15.32 -11.94 9.26
CA ASP A 506 -16.17 -12.01 8.08
C ASP A 506 -15.89 -10.87 7.08
N GLY A 507 -14.95 -9.97 7.39
CA GLY A 507 -14.60 -8.81 6.57
C GLY A 507 -15.57 -7.64 6.73
N THR A 508 -16.42 -7.65 7.76
CA THR A 508 -17.35 -6.56 8.05
C THR A 508 -16.95 -5.77 9.30
N TRP A 509 -17.36 -4.51 9.33
CA TRP A 509 -17.23 -3.67 10.52
C TRP A 509 -18.37 -3.99 11.49
N ALA A 510 -18.03 -4.45 12.69
CA ALA A 510 -18.98 -4.60 13.78
C ALA A 510 -18.75 -3.52 14.82
N ARG A 511 -19.84 -2.93 15.32
CA ARG A 511 -19.76 -1.96 16.42
C ARG A 511 -19.25 -2.63 17.69
N ASP A 512 -18.72 -1.86 18.62
CA ASP A 512 -18.40 -2.32 19.96
C ASP A 512 -18.87 -1.27 20.97
N TYR A 513 -19.66 -1.75 21.94
CA TYR A 513 -20.25 -0.95 23.00
C TYR A 513 -19.62 -1.27 24.36
N SER A 514 -18.51 -2.00 24.39
CA SER A 514 -17.82 -2.38 25.64
C SER A 514 -17.36 -1.20 26.49
N ASN A 515 -17.32 0.00 25.89
CA ASN A 515 -16.98 1.26 26.53
C ASN A 515 -18.19 2.17 26.81
N CYS A 516 -19.41 1.65 26.71
CA CYS A 516 -20.63 2.37 27.08
C CYS A 516 -20.99 2.07 28.54
N THR A 517 -21.01 3.10 29.38
CA THR A 517 -21.34 2.98 30.82
C THR A 517 -22.67 3.66 31.14
N PRO A 518 -23.51 3.07 32.01
CA PRO A 518 -24.75 3.71 32.47
C PRO A 518 -24.54 5.08 33.12
#